data_AF-A0A6I0FI03-F1
#
_entry.id   AF-A0A6I0FI03-F1
#
_cell.length_a   1.000
_cell.length_b   1.000
_cell.length_c   1.000
_cell.angle_alpha   90.00
_cell.angle_beta   90.00
_cell.angle_gamma   90.00
#
_symmetry.space_group_name_H-M   'P 1'
#
loop_
_entity.id
_entity.type
_entity.pdbx_description
1 polymer ?
#
loop_
_entity_poly.entity_id
_entity_poly.type
_entity_poly.pdbx_seq_one_letter_code
_entity_poly.pdbx_strand_id
1 'polypeptide(L)'
;MTGHEVRRHSRWARRGVAAALMGAALLAGACSSNGSGDGAGGSSSGGATSTVTESRTHTQTHTQTATQTATTTTRDGKGSGEVASDQAKTDTDKPGATMMGEASLDDRTQHPAAGSNVRPVAVRVGHHDGFDRVVIELEGSGPAGWYTRLGTTAAHQASGHPIDVAGQYALDLGVEMTPIDLEEAARQDGRTVLKPGVHPGTTTGDGEPRDAVVTEVNYAGQFEARSQFVIGLTRKVPYSVTYLDGPPRIVVDFKAR
;
A
#
# COMPACT_ATOMS: atom_id res chain seq x y z
N MET A 1 34.61 -30.49 -28.42
CA MET A 1 33.31 -29.93 -28.00
C MET A 1 33.54 -29.29 -26.64
N THR A 2 33.92 -28.01 -26.65
CA THR A 2 34.35 -27.24 -25.48
C THR A 2 33.26 -26.22 -25.16
N GLY A 3 32.66 -26.32 -23.98
CA GLY A 3 31.64 -25.38 -23.50
C GLY A 3 32.25 -24.06 -23.05
N HIS A 4 31.65 -22.95 -23.47
CA HIS A 4 31.95 -21.62 -22.95
C HIS A 4 30.78 -21.16 -22.08
N GLU A 5 30.95 -21.26 -20.76
CA GLU A 5 30.10 -20.63 -19.75
C GLU A 5 30.48 -19.14 -19.67
N VAL A 6 29.59 -18.25 -20.12
CA VAL A 6 29.79 -16.80 -20.02
C VAL A 6 29.22 -16.32 -18.69
N ARG A 7 30.05 -16.28 -17.65
CA ARG A 7 29.76 -15.56 -16.40
C ARG A 7 29.88 -14.07 -16.63
N ARG A 8 28.75 -13.35 -16.73
CA ARG A 8 28.74 -11.89 -16.68
C ARG A 8 28.64 -11.42 -15.24
N HIS A 9 29.75 -10.90 -14.73
CA HIS A 9 29.81 -10.17 -13.47
C HIS A 9 29.11 -8.81 -13.62
N SER A 10 27.99 -8.62 -12.92
CA SER A 10 27.41 -7.29 -12.70
C SER A 10 28.33 -6.51 -11.76
N ARG A 11 28.95 -5.44 -12.27
CA ARG A 11 29.72 -4.49 -11.46
C ARG A 11 28.81 -3.31 -11.13
N TRP A 12 28.20 -3.32 -9.95
CA TRP A 12 27.58 -2.12 -9.39
C TRP A 12 28.61 -1.33 -8.59
N ALA A 13 28.85 -0.10 -9.05
CA ALA A 13 29.67 0.89 -8.36
C ALA A 13 28.93 1.38 -7.11
N ARG A 14 29.39 0.93 -5.93
CA ARG A 14 28.98 1.49 -4.64
C ARG A 14 29.66 2.84 -4.48
N ARG A 15 28.89 3.94 -4.56
CA ARG A 15 29.35 5.25 -4.08
C ARG A 15 28.98 5.37 -2.61
N GLY A 16 29.99 5.26 -1.75
CA GLY A 16 29.86 5.46 -0.31
C GLY A 16 29.59 6.92 0.02
N VAL A 17 28.63 7.15 0.92
CA VAL A 17 28.39 8.44 1.56
C VAL A 17 29.24 8.50 2.82
N ALA A 18 30.17 9.46 2.89
CA ALA A 18 30.97 9.75 4.07
C ALA A 18 30.12 10.52 5.09
N ALA A 19 29.93 9.94 6.28
CA ALA A 19 29.34 10.62 7.42
C ALA A 19 30.41 11.45 8.15
N ALA A 20 30.23 12.77 8.18
CA ALA A 20 31.06 13.67 8.98
C ALA A 20 30.44 13.82 10.38
N LEU A 21 31.11 13.26 11.39
CA LEU A 21 30.86 13.51 12.80
C LEU A 21 31.54 14.83 13.21
N MET A 22 30.75 15.82 13.62
CA MET A 22 31.26 17.02 14.32
C MET A 22 30.66 17.02 15.71
N GLY A 23 31.50 16.73 16.70
CA GLY A 23 31.22 16.94 18.11
C GLY A 23 31.39 18.41 18.49
N ALA A 24 30.61 18.88 19.44
CA ALA A 24 30.89 20.11 20.17
C ALA A 24 30.53 19.93 21.64
N ALA A 25 31.45 20.41 22.47
CA ALA A 25 31.65 20.05 23.86
C ALA A 25 30.76 20.78 24.86
N LEU A 26 30.65 20.16 26.04
CA LEU A 26 30.09 20.69 27.28
C LEU A 26 30.83 21.95 27.76
N LEU A 27 30.07 22.96 28.20
CA LEU A 27 30.51 23.94 29.20
C LEU A 27 29.41 24.09 30.27
N ALA A 28 29.76 23.71 31.49
CA ALA A 28 29.01 24.01 32.71
C ALA A 28 29.32 25.45 33.16
N GLY A 29 28.29 26.18 33.58
CA GLY A 29 28.39 27.50 34.23
C GLY A 29 27.41 27.58 35.40
N ALA A 30 27.93 28.04 36.53
CA ALA A 30 27.38 27.88 37.87
C ALA A 30 26.40 28.98 38.34
N CYS A 31 25.89 28.73 39.55
CA CYS A 31 24.95 29.41 40.44
C CYS A 31 24.99 30.96 40.60
N SER A 32 23.80 31.51 40.92
CA SER A 32 23.46 32.31 42.13
C SER A 32 22.89 33.74 41.98
N SER A 33 21.64 33.85 42.46
CA SER A 33 21.05 34.78 43.47
C SER A 33 20.60 36.22 43.16
N ASN A 34 19.48 36.55 43.85
CA ASN A 34 18.85 37.84 44.24
C ASN A 34 18.05 38.60 43.18
N GLY A 35 16.82 39.08 43.40
CA GLY A 35 15.90 39.07 44.55
C GLY A 35 14.80 40.13 44.37
N SER A 36 13.64 39.88 44.99
CA SER A 36 12.57 40.81 45.47
C SER A 36 11.66 41.58 44.48
N GLY A 37 10.35 41.48 44.73
CA GLY A 37 9.29 42.37 44.22
C GLY A 37 7.88 41.84 44.52
N ASP A 38 7.25 42.38 45.55
CA ASP A 38 5.92 42.07 46.10
C ASP A 38 4.73 42.39 45.15
N GLY A 39 3.55 41.77 45.39
CA GLY A 39 2.29 42.31 44.87
C GLY A 39 1.07 41.39 44.81
N ALA A 40 0.41 41.21 45.96
CA ALA A 40 -0.99 40.85 46.24
C ALA A 40 -2.01 40.45 45.13
N GLY A 41 -2.81 39.42 45.47
CA GLY A 41 -4.27 39.47 45.32
C GLY A 41 -4.95 38.26 44.66
N GLY A 42 -5.86 37.60 45.39
CA GLY A 42 -7.05 36.99 44.78
C GLY A 42 -7.32 35.49 45.00
N SER A 43 -8.15 35.23 46.03
CA SER A 43 -9.28 34.27 46.04
C SER A 43 -9.09 32.76 45.84
N SER A 44 -9.08 32.09 46.99
CA SER A 44 -9.97 30.98 47.41
C SER A 44 -10.65 30.03 46.40
N SER A 45 -10.41 28.75 46.72
CA SER A 45 -11.38 27.65 46.94
C SER A 45 -11.98 26.89 45.76
N GLY A 46 -11.83 25.56 45.86
CA GLY A 46 -12.88 24.60 45.56
C GLY A 46 -12.64 23.78 44.29
N GLY A 47 -12.29 22.51 44.44
CA GLY A 47 -12.19 21.60 43.30
C GLY A 47 -11.95 20.17 43.74
N ALA A 48 -13.04 19.45 43.98
CA ALA A 48 -13.12 18.14 44.61
C ALA A 48 -12.28 17.02 43.95
N THR A 49 -11.60 16.26 44.81
CA THR A 49 -11.21 14.87 44.60
C THR A 49 -12.45 14.02 44.29
N SER A 50 -12.46 13.33 43.15
CA SER A 50 -13.38 12.20 42.91
C SER A 50 -12.55 10.93 42.71
N THR A 51 -12.48 10.13 43.76
CA THR A 51 -12.07 8.73 43.74
C THR A 51 -13.14 7.92 43.03
N VAL A 52 -12.82 7.32 41.88
CA VAL A 52 -13.66 6.29 41.25
C VAL A 52 -13.30 4.94 41.90
N THR A 53 -14.28 4.38 42.60
CA THR A 53 -14.24 3.04 43.20
C THR A 53 -14.23 1.97 42.12
N GLU A 54 -13.21 1.10 42.16
CA GLU A 54 -13.15 -0.15 41.40
C GLU A 54 -14.35 -1.05 41.75
N SER A 55 -15.09 -1.49 40.73
CA SER A 55 -15.95 -2.68 40.84
C SER A 55 -15.35 -3.78 39.98
N ARG A 56 -14.75 -4.78 40.64
CA ARG A 56 -14.38 -6.06 40.05
C ARG A 56 -15.58 -7.00 40.15
N THR A 57 -15.96 -7.62 39.05
CA THR A 57 -16.72 -8.87 39.08
C THR A 57 -16.15 -9.78 38.00
N HIS A 58 -15.27 -10.68 38.41
CA HIS A 58 -14.87 -11.85 37.64
C HIS A 58 -15.79 -13.00 38.03
N THR A 59 -16.52 -13.56 37.07
CA THR A 59 -17.07 -14.92 37.17
C THR A 59 -16.99 -15.53 35.78
N GLN A 60 -15.94 -16.33 35.56
CA GLN A 60 -15.83 -17.23 34.42
C GLN A 60 -16.57 -18.51 34.76
N THR A 61 -17.49 -18.92 33.88
CA THR A 61 -18.00 -20.29 33.82
C THR A 61 -17.79 -20.79 32.40
N HIS A 62 -16.83 -21.71 32.25
CA HIS A 62 -16.66 -22.52 31.05
C HIS A 62 -17.78 -23.56 30.99
N THR A 63 -18.41 -23.71 29.83
CA THR A 63 -19.15 -24.93 29.48
C THR A 63 -18.95 -25.19 27.99
N GLN A 64 -18.11 -26.18 27.69
CA GLN A 64 -17.99 -26.76 26.35
C GLN A 64 -19.09 -27.80 26.19
N THR A 65 -19.77 -27.80 25.05
CA THR A 65 -20.55 -28.95 24.59
C THR A 65 -20.33 -29.08 23.09
N ALA A 66 -19.62 -30.14 22.73
CA ALA A 66 -19.44 -30.59 21.37
C ALA A 66 -20.72 -31.29 20.88
N THR A 67 -21.09 -31.07 19.63
CA THR A 67 -21.97 -31.99 18.90
C THR A 67 -21.49 -32.04 17.46
N GLN A 68 -20.87 -33.18 17.12
CA GLN A 68 -20.52 -33.58 15.77
C GLN A 68 -21.75 -34.18 15.10
N THR A 69 -22.05 -33.76 13.88
CA THR A 69 -22.92 -34.52 12.97
C THR A 69 -22.16 -34.70 11.66
N ALA A 70 -21.73 -35.93 11.42
CA ALA A 70 -21.18 -36.37 10.15
C ALA A 70 -22.33 -36.67 9.16
N THR A 71 -22.18 -36.22 7.91
CA THR A 71 -22.98 -36.76 6.80
C THR A 71 -22.04 -37.02 5.63
N THR A 72 -21.78 -38.30 5.38
CA THR A 72 -21.14 -38.86 4.18
C THR A 72 -22.10 -38.82 3.00
N THR A 73 -21.63 -38.37 1.84
CA THR A 73 -22.13 -38.84 0.53
C THR A 73 -21.00 -38.81 -0.48
N THR A 74 -20.79 -39.95 -1.13
CA THR A 74 -19.72 -40.28 -2.07
C THR A 74 -20.25 -40.33 -3.50
N ARG A 75 -19.50 -39.76 -4.45
CA ARG A 75 -19.18 -40.26 -5.82
C ARG A 75 -18.74 -39.09 -6.71
N ASP A 76 -17.46 -39.03 -7.09
CA ASP A 76 -16.83 -39.64 -8.28
C ASP A 76 -17.09 -38.86 -9.57
N GLY A 77 -16.03 -38.21 -10.05
CA GLY A 77 -15.96 -37.48 -11.32
C GLY A 77 -14.50 -37.22 -11.69
N LYS A 78 -13.82 -38.28 -12.12
CA LYS A 78 -12.44 -38.31 -12.61
C LYS A 78 -12.31 -37.52 -13.93
N GLY A 79 -11.50 -36.47 -13.93
CA GLY A 79 -11.05 -35.77 -15.13
C GLY A 79 -9.62 -35.28 -14.94
N SER A 80 -8.65 -36.02 -15.49
CA SER A 80 -7.27 -35.58 -15.63
C SER A 80 -7.20 -34.33 -16.50
N GLY A 81 -6.46 -33.32 -16.05
CA GLY A 81 -6.16 -32.10 -16.80
C GLY A 81 -4.99 -31.38 -16.17
N GLU A 82 -3.80 -31.75 -16.63
CA GLU A 82 -2.53 -31.03 -16.64
C GLU A 82 -2.63 -29.53 -16.26
N VAL A 83 -2.13 -29.15 -15.08
CA VAL A 83 -1.97 -27.75 -14.67
C VAL A 83 -0.75 -27.16 -15.36
N ALA A 84 -1.00 -26.61 -16.54
CA ALA A 84 -0.10 -25.66 -17.20
C ALA A 84 0.02 -24.40 -16.34
N SER A 85 1.25 -23.91 -16.21
CA SER A 85 1.61 -22.68 -15.52
C SER A 85 0.84 -21.49 -16.09
N ASP A 86 0.09 -20.80 -15.23
CA ASP A 86 -0.66 -19.61 -15.57
C ASP A 86 0.31 -18.44 -15.78
N GLN A 87 0.82 -18.33 -17.01
CA GLN A 87 1.54 -17.15 -17.47
C GLN A 87 0.56 -15.99 -17.57
N ALA A 88 0.91 -14.89 -16.90
CA ALA A 88 0.28 -13.59 -17.06
C ALA A 88 0.13 -13.25 -18.55
N LYS A 89 -1.11 -13.32 -19.06
CA LYS A 89 -1.44 -12.73 -20.35
C LYS A 89 -1.36 -11.22 -20.19
N THR A 90 -0.33 -10.64 -20.79
CA THR A 90 -0.32 -9.25 -21.18
C THR A 90 -1.47 -9.04 -22.16
N ASP A 91 -2.50 -8.32 -21.72
CA ASP A 91 -3.64 -7.92 -22.56
C ASP A 91 -3.10 -6.84 -23.50
N THR A 92 -2.47 -7.27 -24.59
CA THR A 92 -1.85 -6.39 -25.57
C THR A 92 -2.95 -5.80 -26.44
N ASP A 93 -3.14 -4.50 -26.26
CA ASP A 93 -3.64 -3.53 -27.23
C ASP A 93 -4.97 -3.88 -27.92
N LYS A 94 -6.08 -3.56 -27.24
CA LYS A 94 -7.36 -3.30 -27.94
C LYS A 94 -7.24 -1.95 -28.67
N PRO A 95 -7.37 -1.91 -30.00
CA PRO A 95 -7.47 -0.64 -30.72
C PRO A 95 -8.66 0.16 -30.17
N GLY A 96 -8.40 1.39 -29.69
CA GLY A 96 -9.42 2.31 -29.20
C GLY A 96 -9.60 2.41 -27.68
N ALA A 97 -8.68 1.88 -26.87
CA ALA A 97 -8.66 2.22 -25.45
C ALA A 97 -8.31 3.70 -25.26
N THR A 98 -9.11 4.42 -24.47
CA THR A 98 -8.81 5.79 -24.05
C THR A 98 -8.59 5.83 -22.54
N MET A 99 -7.95 6.89 -22.06
CA MET A 99 -7.94 7.20 -20.63
C MET A 99 -9.38 7.36 -20.14
N MET A 100 -9.66 6.87 -18.94
CA MET A 100 -11.02 6.85 -18.37
C MET A 100 -11.41 8.16 -17.68
N GLY A 101 -10.43 8.95 -17.25
CA GLY A 101 -10.66 10.24 -16.62
C GLY A 101 -9.86 11.36 -17.25
N GLU A 102 -10.16 12.59 -16.81
CA GLU A 102 -9.38 13.76 -17.18
C GLU A 102 -8.02 13.71 -16.48
N ALA A 103 -6.93 13.82 -17.23
CA ALA A 103 -5.58 13.73 -16.69
C ALA A 103 -5.09 15.09 -16.17
N SER A 104 -4.56 15.12 -14.94
CA SER A 104 -3.88 16.30 -14.37
C SER A 104 -2.63 15.88 -13.58
N LEU A 105 -1.81 16.84 -13.20
CA LEU A 105 -0.70 16.64 -12.24
C LEU A 105 -1.13 16.76 -10.78
N ASP A 106 -2.37 17.16 -10.53
CA ASP A 106 -2.89 17.43 -9.19
C ASP A 106 -3.18 16.14 -8.42
N ASP A 107 -2.88 16.16 -7.12
CA ASP A 107 -3.32 15.15 -6.17
C ASP A 107 -4.84 15.10 -6.10
N ARG A 108 -5.38 13.89 -5.96
CA ARG A 108 -6.83 13.64 -5.95
C ARG A 108 -7.22 12.81 -4.75
N THR A 109 -8.47 12.98 -4.34
CA THR A 109 -9.06 12.20 -3.25
C THR A 109 -10.52 11.90 -3.58
N GLN A 110 -10.95 10.72 -3.19
CA GLN A 110 -12.34 10.30 -3.16
C GLN A 110 -12.62 9.71 -1.78
N HIS A 111 -13.65 10.22 -1.11
CA HIS A 111 -14.07 9.66 0.16
C HIS A 111 -14.82 8.34 -0.04
N PRO A 112 -14.66 7.38 0.87
CA PRO A 112 -15.42 6.13 0.83
C PRO A 112 -16.90 6.38 1.10
N ALA A 113 -17.77 5.50 0.59
CA ALA A 113 -19.14 5.44 1.08
C ALA A 113 -19.20 4.86 2.51
N ALA A 114 -20.27 5.20 3.24
CA ALA A 114 -20.51 4.63 4.55
C ALA A 114 -20.69 3.10 4.43
N GLY A 115 -19.99 2.36 5.28
CA GLY A 115 -20.04 0.90 5.30
C GLY A 115 -19.25 0.20 4.19
N SER A 116 -18.45 0.93 3.40
CA SER A 116 -17.52 0.30 2.46
C SER A 116 -16.56 -0.63 3.21
N ASN A 117 -16.32 -1.80 2.61
CA ASN A 117 -15.39 -2.80 3.08
C ASN A 117 -14.87 -3.54 1.85
N VAL A 118 -13.65 -3.18 1.45
CA VAL A 118 -13.02 -3.72 0.25
C VAL A 118 -11.65 -4.29 0.60
N ARG A 119 -11.08 -5.10 -0.29
CA ARG A 119 -9.68 -5.52 -0.19
C ARG A 119 -9.05 -5.60 -1.58
N PRO A 120 -7.78 -5.24 -1.76
CA PRO A 120 -7.07 -5.50 -3.00
C PRO A 120 -6.83 -7.00 -3.18
N VAL A 121 -7.05 -7.48 -4.41
CA VAL A 121 -6.85 -8.88 -4.79
C VAL A 121 -5.89 -9.06 -5.96
N ALA A 122 -5.72 -8.03 -6.80
CA ALA A 122 -4.76 -8.07 -7.90
C ALA A 122 -4.27 -6.67 -8.30
N VAL A 123 -3.10 -6.65 -8.92
CA VAL A 123 -2.57 -5.50 -9.64
C VAL A 123 -2.34 -5.91 -11.09
N ARG A 124 -2.82 -5.10 -12.03
CA ARG A 124 -2.49 -5.23 -13.45
C ARG A 124 -1.86 -3.95 -13.95
N VAL A 125 -0.89 -4.09 -14.84
CA VAL A 125 -0.26 -2.97 -15.51
C VAL A 125 -0.24 -3.26 -17.01
N GLY A 126 -0.59 -2.28 -17.83
CA GLY A 126 -0.61 -2.42 -19.28
C GLY A 126 -0.30 -1.11 -19.99
N HIS A 127 0.33 -1.22 -21.16
CA HIS A 127 0.59 -0.10 -22.05
C HIS A 127 -0.51 0.02 -23.11
N HIS A 128 -0.87 1.25 -23.45
CA HIS A 128 -1.80 1.61 -24.51
C HIS A 128 -1.24 2.78 -25.32
N ASP A 129 -1.76 3.02 -26.53
CA ASP A 129 -1.33 4.15 -27.37
C ASP A 129 -1.53 5.51 -26.66
N GLY A 130 -0.42 6.03 -26.12
CA GLY A 130 -0.35 7.32 -25.44
C GLY A 130 -0.66 7.32 -23.95
N PHE A 131 -0.88 6.16 -23.31
CA PHE A 131 -0.97 6.08 -21.85
C PHE A 131 -0.64 4.68 -21.32
N ASP A 132 -0.15 4.63 -20.08
CA ASP A 132 -0.09 3.39 -19.30
C ASP A 132 -1.26 3.33 -18.34
N ARG A 133 -1.72 2.12 -18.04
CA ARG A 133 -2.81 1.86 -17.11
C ARG A 133 -2.34 0.94 -15.99
N VAL A 134 -2.55 1.37 -14.76
CA VAL A 134 -2.49 0.54 -13.55
C VAL A 134 -3.91 0.26 -13.09
N VAL A 135 -4.24 -1.00 -12.82
CA VAL A 135 -5.54 -1.41 -12.28
C VAL A 135 -5.29 -2.13 -10.96
N ILE A 136 -5.90 -1.61 -9.90
CA ILE A 136 -6.01 -2.29 -8.61
C ILE A 136 -7.38 -2.96 -8.56
N GLU A 137 -7.41 -4.27 -8.65
CA GLU A 137 -8.64 -5.05 -8.50
C GLU A 137 -8.98 -5.21 -7.03
N LEU A 138 -10.24 -4.97 -6.72
CA LEU A 138 -10.78 -5.06 -5.38
C LEU A 138 -11.84 -6.17 -5.32
N GLU A 139 -12.04 -6.70 -4.12
CA GLU A 139 -13.23 -7.47 -3.74
C GLU A 139 -13.89 -6.81 -2.54
N GLY A 140 -15.14 -7.16 -2.28
CA GLY A 140 -15.92 -6.62 -1.16
C GLY A 140 -17.09 -5.77 -1.61
N SER A 141 -17.55 -4.89 -0.73
CA SER A 141 -18.78 -4.12 -0.91
C SER A 141 -18.56 -2.63 -0.71
N GLY A 142 -19.22 -1.83 -1.55
CA GLY A 142 -19.21 -0.37 -1.48
C GLY A 142 -17.97 0.26 -2.15
N PRO A 143 -18.09 1.50 -2.63
CA PRO A 143 -16.97 2.20 -3.26
C PRO A 143 -15.87 2.48 -2.23
N ALA A 144 -14.65 2.09 -2.58
CA ALA A 144 -13.46 2.37 -1.79
C ALA A 144 -13.19 3.88 -1.77
N GLY A 145 -12.68 4.38 -0.65
CA GLY A 145 -12.03 5.68 -0.63
C GLY A 145 -10.63 5.56 -1.20
N TRP A 146 -10.08 6.63 -1.75
CA TRP A 146 -8.70 6.64 -2.20
C TRP A 146 -8.13 8.04 -2.24
N TYR A 147 -6.81 8.15 -2.18
CA TYR A 147 -6.09 9.39 -2.46
C TYR A 147 -4.83 9.13 -3.26
N THR A 148 -4.32 10.17 -3.92
CA THR A 148 -3.02 10.15 -4.58
C THR A 148 -2.11 11.26 -4.08
N ARG A 149 -0.80 10.98 -4.04
CA ARG A 149 0.26 11.99 -3.86
C ARG A 149 1.37 11.76 -4.88
N LEU A 150 1.53 12.71 -5.81
CA LEU A 150 2.59 12.66 -6.82
C LEU A 150 3.85 13.37 -6.32
N GLY A 151 4.96 12.64 -6.24
CA GLY A 151 6.23 13.17 -5.75
C GLY A 151 7.45 12.49 -6.36
N THR A 152 8.62 12.81 -5.83
CA THR A 152 9.89 12.13 -6.16
C THR A 152 10.25 11.04 -5.16
N THR A 153 9.50 10.94 -4.06
CA THR A 153 9.68 9.95 -3.00
C THR A 153 8.32 9.53 -2.46
N ALA A 154 8.28 8.33 -1.89
CA ALA A 154 7.15 7.86 -1.09
C ALA A 154 7.68 7.33 0.24
N ALA A 155 6.81 7.24 1.24
CA ALA A 155 7.15 6.72 2.55
C ALA A 155 6.03 5.84 3.09
N HIS A 156 6.40 4.83 3.88
CA HIS A 156 5.46 3.98 4.59
C HIS A 156 4.54 4.83 5.45
N GLN A 157 3.25 4.57 5.32
CA GLN A 157 2.26 5.08 6.26
C GLN A 157 2.66 4.74 7.72
N ALA A 158 2.30 5.65 8.63
CA ALA A 158 2.66 5.66 10.04
C ALA A 158 4.15 5.81 10.37
N SER A 159 5.03 4.93 9.86
CA SER A 159 6.45 4.94 10.26
C SER A 159 7.28 6.02 9.59
N GLY A 160 6.87 6.48 8.39
CA GLY A 160 7.60 7.50 7.62
C GLY A 160 8.90 6.99 6.98
N HIS A 161 9.23 5.70 7.06
CA HIS A 161 10.39 5.15 6.37
C HIS A 161 10.22 5.25 4.85
N PRO A 162 11.28 5.59 4.10
CA PRO A 162 11.20 5.65 2.63
C PRO A 162 10.75 4.33 2.01
N ILE A 163 9.93 4.42 0.97
CA ILE A 163 9.62 3.30 0.07
C ILE A 163 10.36 3.58 -1.23
N ASP A 164 11.36 2.75 -1.53
CA ASP A 164 12.07 2.79 -2.80
C ASP A 164 11.21 2.15 -3.90
N VAL A 165 11.10 2.84 -5.02
CA VAL A 165 10.57 2.29 -6.27
C VAL A 165 11.48 2.68 -7.44
N ALA A 166 11.52 1.86 -8.49
CA ALA A 166 12.20 2.21 -9.72
C ALA A 166 11.59 3.47 -10.35
N GLY A 167 12.41 4.34 -10.95
CA GLY A 167 11.95 5.56 -11.61
C GLY A 167 12.49 6.85 -10.97
N GLN A 168 12.04 7.99 -11.48
CA GLN A 168 12.40 9.33 -11.00
C GLN A 168 11.28 10.00 -10.19
N TYR A 169 10.05 9.50 -10.35
CA TYR A 169 8.86 9.96 -9.66
C TYR A 169 8.09 8.76 -9.10
N ALA A 170 7.23 9.03 -8.12
CA ALA A 170 6.37 8.06 -7.50
C ALA A 170 4.97 8.66 -7.31
N LEU A 171 3.93 7.87 -7.58
CA LEU A 171 2.56 8.15 -7.16
C LEU A 171 2.25 7.27 -5.95
N ASP A 172 2.07 7.88 -4.77
CA ASP A 172 1.57 7.19 -3.57
C ASP A 172 0.03 7.16 -3.63
N LEU A 173 -0.52 5.96 -3.83
CA LEU A 173 -1.94 5.67 -3.88
C LEU A 173 -2.35 4.95 -2.59
N GLY A 174 -3.11 5.65 -1.74
CA GLY A 174 -3.77 5.03 -0.60
C GLY A 174 -5.19 4.60 -0.96
N VAL A 175 -5.55 3.36 -0.68
CA VAL A 175 -6.91 2.80 -0.82
C VAL A 175 -7.50 2.58 0.56
N GLU A 176 -8.58 3.28 0.87
CA GLU A 176 -9.23 3.32 2.18
C GLU A 176 -10.37 2.30 2.31
N MET A 177 -10.82 2.08 3.55
CA MET A 177 -11.83 1.09 3.90
C MET A 177 -11.41 -0.33 3.49
N THR A 178 -10.13 -0.61 3.70
CA THR A 178 -9.51 -1.92 3.50
C THR A 178 -9.14 -2.53 4.84
N PRO A 179 -10.11 -2.97 5.68
CA PRO A 179 -9.78 -3.54 6.98
C PRO A 179 -8.98 -4.84 6.84
N ILE A 180 -8.06 -5.08 7.76
CA ILE A 180 -7.38 -6.39 7.85
C ILE A 180 -8.40 -7.41 8.35
N ASP A 181 -8.72 -8.40 7.53
CA ASP A 181 -9.39 -9.61 8.01
C ASP A 181 -8.33 -10.57 8.59
N LEU A 182 -8.20 -10.57 9.91
CA LEU A 182 -7.22 -11.40 10.62
C LEU A 182 -7.53 -12.89 10.52
N GLU A 183 -8.80 -13.27 10.34
CA GLU A 183 -9.15 -14.68 10.18
C GLU A 183 -8.81 -15.15 8.76
N GLU A 184 -9.11 -14.36 7.74
CA GLU A 184 -8.75 -14.66 6.36
C GLU A 184 -7.23 -14.63 6.14
N ALA A 185 -6.51 -13.69 6.76
CA ALA A 185 -5.05 -13.67 6.75
C ALA A 185 -4.43 -14.92 7.42
N ALA A 186 -5.14 -15.53 8.38
CA ALA A 186 -4.73 -16.77 9.04
C ALA A 186 -5.15 -18.03 8.26
N ARG A 187 -6.10 -17.92 7.32
CA ARG A 187 -6.54 -19.05 6.49
C ARG A 187 -5.45 -19.35 5.45
N GLN A 188 -5.04 -20.62 5.40
CA GLN A 188 -4.17 -21.15 4.35
C GLN A 188 -4.98 -21.79 3.21
N ASP A 189 -6.22 -21.33 3.01
CA ASP A 189 -7.21 -21.96 2.11
C ASP A 189 -7.06 -21.53 0.64
N GLY A 190 -6.05 -20.73 0.32
CA GLY A 190 -5.75 -20.34 -1.06
C GLY A 190 -6.63 -19.22 -1.63
N ARG A 191 -7.44 -18.54 -0.80
CA ARG A 191 -8.11 -17.30 -1.23
C ARG A 191 -7.09 -16.22 -1.58
N THR A 192 -7.37 -15.49 -2.67
CA THR A 192 -6.49 -14.51 -3.30
C THR A 192 -6.42 -13.22 -2.50
N VAL A 193 -5.77 -13.25 -1.34
CA VAL A 193 -5.32 -12.02 -0.67
C VAL A 193 -4.08 -11.54 -1.42
N LEU A 194 -4.12 -10.31 -1.94
CA LEU A 194 -2.93 -9.70 -2.53
C LEU A 194 -1.86 -9.58 -1.44
N LYS A 195 -0.66 -10.10 -1.71
CA LYS A 195 0.47 -10.02 -0.78
C LYS A 195 1.31 -8.79 -1.09
N PRO A 196 1.89 -8.11 -0.08
CA PRO A 196 2.84 -7.04 -0.32
C PRO A 196 3.98 -7.50 -1.24
N GLY A 197 4.37 -6.63 -2.16
CA GLY A 197 5.38 -6.97 -3.17
C GLY A 197 5.37 -6.04 -4.38
N VAL A 198 6.36 -6.27 -5.24
CA VAL A 198 6.57 -5.48 -6.46
C VAL A 198 5.94 -6.19 -7.65
N HIS A 199 5.15 -5.45 -8.42
CA HIS A 199 4.56 -5.83 -9.69
C HIS A 199 5.30 -5.11 -10.83
N PRO A 200 5.78 -5.83 -11.86
CA PRO A 200 6.48 -5.21 -12.99
C PRO A 200 5.62 -4.16 -13.71
N GLY A 201 6.26 -3.07 -14.15
CA GLY A 201 5.63 -2.05 -14.97
C GLY A 201 5.82 -2.27 -16.47
N THR A 202 5.36 -1.31 -17.27
CA THR A 202 5.42 -1.27 -18.74
C THR A 202 6.80 -0.91 -19.29
N THR A 203 7.75 -0.49 -18.45
CA THR A 203 9.12 -0.21 -18.89
C THR A 203 10.07 -1.37 -18.66
N THR A 204 9.57 -2.53 -18.23
CA THR A 204 10.40 -3.68 -17.86
C THR A 204 10.36 -4.75 -18.95
N GLY A 205 11.46 -4.91 -19.71
CA GLY A 205 11.55 -5.94 -20.75
C GLY A 205 12.36 -5.53 -21.98
N ASP A 206 12.65 -6.49 -22.85
CA ASP A 206 13.22 -6.25 -24.17
C ASP A 206 12.09 -5.91 -25.16
N GLY A 207 12.17 -4.74 -25.82
CA GLY A 207 11.17 -4.33 -26.82
C GLY A 207 10.02 -3.48 -26.28
N GLU A 208 10.13 -2.96 -25.06
CA GLU A 208 9.08 -2.11 -24.47
C GLU A 208 8.83 -0.81 -25.27
N PRO A 209 7.59 -0.30 -25.24
CA PRO A 209 7.24 0.98 -25.84
C PRO A 209 8.13 2.11 -25.30
N ARG A 210 8.69 2.91 -26.21
CA ARG A 210 9.64 3.98 -25.84
C ARG A 210 9.01 5.08 -25.00
N ASP A 211 7.69 5.19 -25.06
CA ASP A 211 6.89 6.18 -24.36
C ASP A 211 6.28 5.65 -23.06
N ALA A 212 6.42 4.35 -22.74
CA ALA A 212 6.00 3.79 -21.47
C ALA A 212 6.60 4.55 -20.26
N VAL A 213 5.79 4.76 -19.24
CA VAL A 213 6.10 5.61 -18.07
C VAL A 213 6.04 4.87 -16.74
N VAL A 214 5.28 3.79 -16.61
CA VAL A 214 5.17 3.02 -15.35
C VAL A 214 6.31 2.02 -15.23
N THR A 215 7.18 2.22 -14.26
CA THR A 215 8.35 1.34 -14.04
C THR A 215 8.00 0.09 -13.24
N GLU A 216 7.22 0.26 -12.17
CA GLU A 216 6.73 -0.81 -11.31
C GLU A 216 5.58 -0.30 -10.42
N VAL A 217 4.87 -1.23 -9.80
CA VAL A 217 3.88 -0.95 -8.75
C VAL A 217 4.26 -1.76 -7.51
N ASN A 218 4.63 -1.07 -6.43
CA ASN A 218 4.92 -1.69 -5.14
C ASN A 218 3.67 -1.64 -4.24
N TYR A 219 3.07 -2.79 -3.95
CA TYR A 219 2.08 -2.88 -2.87
C TYR A 219 2.82 -2.95 -1.53
N ALA A 220 2.86 -1.82 -0.81
CA ALA A 220 3.59 -1.65 0.44
C ALA A 220 2.83 -2.22 1.66
N GLY A 221 1.65 -2.81 1.43
CA GLY A 221 0.83 -3.45 2.44
C GLY A 221 -0.25 -2.54 3.03
N GLN A 222 -0.68 -2.90 4.22
CA GLN A 222 -1.96 -2.51 4.81
C GLN A 222 -1.76 -2.05 6.26
N PHE A 223 -2.28 -0.88 6.63
CA PHE A 223 -2.27 -0.37 8.00
C PHE A 223 -3.52 0.48 8.25
N GLU A 224 -4.12 0.41 9.43
CA GLU A 224 -5.30 1.22 9.82
C GLU A 224 -6.42 1.30 8.75
N ALA A 225 -6.82 0.15 8.21
CA ALA A 225 -7.82 0.04 7.14
C ALA A 225 -7.46 0.78 5.83
N ARG A 226 -6.16 0.95 5.56
CA ARG A 226 -5.63 1.56 4.34
C ARG A 226 -4.53 0.73 3.70
N SER A 227 -4.74 0.38 2.43
CA SER A 227 -3.76 -0.32 1.59
C SER A 227 -2.96 0.72 0.82
N GLN A 228 -1.63 0.60 0.82
CA GLN A 228 -0.74 1.57 0.20
C GLN A 228 -0.05 0.97 -1.02
N PHE A 229 -0.18 1.63 -2.16
CA PHE A 229 0.50 1.30 -3.41
C PHE A 229 1.41 2.46 -3.80
N VAL A 230 2.65 2.18 -4.15
CA VAL A 230 3.57 3.17 -4.70
C VAL A 230 3.87 2.81 -6.15
N ILE A 231 3.47 3.66 -7.07
CA ILE A 231 3.65 3.46 -8.51
C ILE A 231 4.87 4.26 -8.96
N GLY A 232 5.93 3.56 -9.37
CA GLY A 232 7.13 4.17 -9.91
C GLY A 232 6.90 4.70 -11.33
N LEU A 233 7.49 5.87 -11.62
CA LEU A 233 7.35 6.55 -12.90
C LEU A 233 8.71 7.02 -13.44
N THR A 234 8.93 6.88 -14.74
CA THR A 234 10.17 7.34 -15.41
C THR A 234 10.31 8.87 -15.38
N ARG A 235 9.19 9.59 -15.38
CA ARG A 235 9.11 11.06 -15.40
C ARG A 235 7.77 11.53 -14.81
N LYS A 236 7.67 12.83 -14.49
CA LYS A 236 6.42 13.44 -14.04
C LYS A 236 5.44 13.52 -15.21
N VAL A 237 4.28 12.90 -15.09
CA VAL A 237 3.23 12.90 -16.14
C VAL A 237 1.85 13.16 -15.55
N PRO A 238 0.94 13.82 -16.29
CA PRO A 238 -0.47 13.89 -15.92
C PRO A 238 -1.07 12.50 -15.80
N TYR A 239 -1.93 12.32 -14.81
CA TYR A 239 -2.63 11.07 -14.55
C TYR A 239 -4.11 11.30 -14.25
N SER A 240 -4.91 10.26 -14.44
CA SER A 240 -6.31 10.23 -14.03
C SER A 240 -6.57 9.01 -13.15
N VAL A 241 -7.56 9.12 -12.26
CA VAL A 241 -8.00 8.01 -11.41
C VAL A 241 -9.50 7.86 -11.61
N THR A 242 -9.95 6.62 -11.81
CA THR A 242 -11.36 6.28 -11.99
C THR A 242 -11.69 5.05 -11.17
N TYR A 243 -12.76 5.13 -10.38
CA TYR A 243 -13.34 3.97 -9.74
C TYR A 243 -14.39 3.34 -10.66
N LEU A 244 -14.33 2.03 -10.85
CA LEU A 244 -15.32 1.27 -11.60
C LEU A 244 -16.03 0.29 -10.67
N ASP A 245 -17.36 0.26 -10.76
CA ASP A 245 -18.19 -0.76 -10.14
C ASP A 245 -18.38 -1.97 -11.08
N GLY A 246 -18.40 -3.18 -10.51
CA GLY A 246 -18.76 -4.43 -11.20
C GLY A 246 -17.75 -4.96 -12.25
N PRO A 247 -16.64 -5.62 -11.86
CA PRO A 247 -16.08 -5.78 -10.51
C PRO A 247 -15.35 -4.50 -10.02
N PRO A 248 -15.28 -4.28 -8.69
CA PRO A 248 -14.76 -3.04 -8.13
C PRO A 248 -13.27 -2.89 -8.41
N ARG A 249 -12.88 -1.77 -9.02
CA ARG A 249 -11.50 -1.50 -9.45
C ARG A 249 -11.16 -0.03 -9.32
N ILE A 250 -9.93 0.26 -8.91
CA ILE A 250 -9.33 1.58 -9.08
C ILE A 250 -8.43 1.51 -10.32
N VAL A 251 -8.72 2.36 -11.30
CA VAL A 251 -7.96 2.48 -12.54
C VAL A 251 -7.19 3.79 -12.49
N VAL A 252 -5.87 3.72 -12.66
CA VAL A 252 -4.98 4.88 -12.78
C VAL A 252 -4.38 4.89 -14.17
N ASP A 253 -4.69 5.92 -14.94
CA ASP A 253 -4.12 6.13 -16.28
C ASP A 253 -3.05 7.22 -16.23
N PHE A 254 -1.89 6.94 -16.80
CA PHE A 254 -0.74 7.85 -16.88
C PHE A 254 -0.45 8.22 -18.32
N LYS A 255 -0.38 9.51 -18.62
CA LYS A 255 -0.09 9.98 -19.98
C LYS A 255 1.33 9.59 -20.41
N ALA A 256 1.46 8.84 -21.50
CA ALA A 256 2.72 8.32 -22.03
C ALA A 256 3.31 9.21 -23.15
N ARG A 257 2.49 10.02 -23.84
CA ARG A 257 2.91 10.95 -24.90
C ARG A 257 2.42 12.38 -24.70
#